data_AF-A0A955GUM1-F1
#
_entry.id   AF-A0A955GUM1-F1
#
_cell.length_a   1.000
_cell.length_b   1.000
_cell.length_c   1.000
_cell.angle_alpha   90.00
_cell.angle_beta   90.00
_cell.angle_gamma   90.00
#
_symmetry.space_group_name_H-M   'P 1'
#
loop_
_entity.id
_entity.type
_entity.pdbx_description
1 polymer ?
#
loop_
_entity_poly.entity_id
_entity_poly.type
_entity_poly.pdbx_seq_one_letter_code
_entity_poly.pdbx_strand_id
1 'polypeptide(L)'
;MMTLISKPFHFVQQFVDRIGMYRLVLGSLFTLAACSIIAGFTGLIAYSGLSQIFALALALLVALSLNWIIALITKIPANHESAAITAVILFFLAIPEENIFDNWPLVLAVMIAVISKFVIVTKKQHFLNPAAFGAAALSVTGVYTFSWWVGNPTLFIPLVILGSLVVMKVRKWV
;
A
#
# COMPACT_ATOMS: atom_id res chain seq x y z
N MET A 1 32.35 13.19 10.33
CA MET A 1 31.97 13.18 8.89
C MET A 1 30.47 12.91 8.70
N MET A 2 29.84 11.96 9.41
CA MET A 2 28.38 11.70 9.32
C MET A 2 27.47 12.85 9.80
N THR A 3 27.94 13.71 10.72
CA THR A 3 27.15 14.83 11.28
C THR A 3 26.96 16.02 10.33
N LEU A 4 27.72 16.10 9.23
CA LEU A 4 27.60 17.17 8.24
C LEU A 4 26.47 16.93 7.22
N ILE A 5 26.13 15.66 6.96
CA ILE A 5 25.14 15.27 5.94
C ILE A 5 23.69 15.44 6.43
N SER A 6 23.44 15.34 7.75
CA SER A 6 22.09 15.40 8.32
C SER A 6 21.57 16.81 8.65
N LYS A 7 22.46 17.82 8.72
CA LYS A 7 22.09 19.20 9.05
C LYS A 7 20.95 19.79 8.19
N PRO A 8 20.95 19.68 6.85
CA PRO A 8 19.88 20.26 6.04
C PRO A 8 18.52 19.55 6.21
N PHE A 9 18.51 18.30 6.70
CA PHE A 9 17.30 17.49 6.82
C PHE A 9 16.71 17.45 8.23
N HIS A 10 17.30 18.16 9.19
CA HIS A 10 16.88 18.09 10.59
C HIS A 10 15.43 18.54 10.79
N PHE A 11 14.99 19.58 10.08
CA PHE A 11 13.60 20.05 10.12
C PHE A 11 12.62 18.99 9.58
N VAL A 12 12.95 18.40 8.42
CA VAL A 12 12.12 17.36 7.80
C VAL A 12 12.07 16.12 8.69
N GLN A 13 13.20 15.71 9.26
CA GLN A 13 13.29 14.60 10.19
C GLN A 13 12.40 14.84 11.42
N GLN A 14 12.49 16.02 12.06
CA GLN A 14 11.63 16.36 13.19
C GLN A 14 10.14 16.34 12.85
N PHE A 15 9.77 16.79 11.65
CA PHE A 15 8.39 16.74 11.17
C PHE A 15 7.91 15.28 10.99
N VAL A 16 8.69 14.47 10.28
CA VAL A 16 8.42 13.04 10.04
C VAL A 16 8.36 12.26 11.37
N ASP A 17 9.20 12.62 12.34
CA ASP A 17 9.26 11.96 13.65
C ASP A 17 7.98 12.16 14.48
N ARG A 18 7.25 13.26 14.26
CA ARG A 18 5.96 13.54 14.93
C ARG A 18 4.81 12.67 14.39
N ILE A 19 4.91 12.18 13.16
CA ILE A 19 3.85 11.40 12.51
C ILE A 19 3.98 9.92 12.87
N GLY A 20 2.88 9.23 13.17
CA GLY A 20 2.90 7.78 13.39
C GLY A 20 3.37 7.02 12.14
N MET A 21 4.11 5.92 12.31
CA MET A 21 4.68 5.16 11.18
C MET A 21 3.62 4.76 10.14
N TYR A 22 2.49 4.18 10.59
CA TYR A 22 1.40 3.79 9.70
C TYR A 22 0.76 4.99 8.99
N ARG A 23 0.53 6.10 9.69
CA ARG A 23 0.01 7.34 9.09
C ARG A 23 0.92 7.91 8.02
N LEU A 24 2.24 7.89 8.24
CA LEU A 24 3.22 8.37 7.27
C LEU A 24 3.21 7.51 6.01
N VAL A 25 3.24 6.18 6.16
CA VAL A 25 3.22 5.25 5.03
C VAL A 25 1.90 5.35 4.28
N LEU A 26 0.76 5.37 4.99
CA LEU A 26 -0.56 5.49 4.38
C LEU A 26 -0.72 6.82 3.64
N GLY A 27 -0.31 7.94 4.26
CA GLY A 27 -0.30 9.24 3.63
C GLY A 27 0.55 9.26 2.36
N SER A 28 1.75 8.67 2.43
CA SER A 28 2.66 8.55 1.29
C SER A 28 2.06 7.72 0.15
N LEU A 29 1.46 6.57 0.45
CA LEU A 29 0.80 5.73 -0.55
C LEU A 29 -0.42 6.43 -1.16
N PHE A 30 -1.23 7.14 -0.37
CA PHE A 30 -2.35 7.92 -0.89
C PHE A 30 -1.92 9.09 -1.76
N THR A 31 -0.86 9.81 -1.37
CA THR A 31 -0.28 10.87 -2.22
C THR A 31 0.20 10.29 -3.55
N LEU A 32 0.88 9.14 -3.52
CA LEU A 32 1.32 8.48 -4.73
C LEU A 32 0.15 8.02 -5.60
N ALA A 33 -0.93 7.51 -4.99
CA ALA A 33 -2.14 7.11 -5.71
C ALA A 33 -2.85 8.32 -6.33
N ALA A 34 -2.90 9.46 -5.63
CA ALA A 34 -3.44 10.70 -6.16
C ALA A 34 -2.62 11.20 -7.37
N CYS A 35 -1.29 11.18 -7.29
CA CYS A 35 -0.41 11.50 -8.42
C CYS A 35 -0.68 10.58 -9.62
N SER A 36 -0.86 9.29 -9.37
CA SER A 36 -1.18 8.29 -10.38
C SER A 36 -2.53 8.51 -11.06
N ILE A 37 -3.56 8.83 -10.28
CA ILE A 37 -4.90 9.11 -10.80
C ILE A 37 -4.89 10.38 -11.66
N ILE A 38 -4.21 11.43 -11.21
CA ILE A 38 -4.02 12.66 -11.99
C ILE A 38 -3.31 12.34 -13.31
N ALA A 39 -2.23 11.56 -13.25
CA ALA A 39 -1.50 11.12 -14.43
C ALA A 39 -2.35 10.25 -15.38
N GLY A 40 -3.27 9.46 -14.84
CA GLY A 40 -4.24 8.68 -15.61
C GLY A 40 -5.29 9.55 -16.31
N PHE A 41 -5.73 10.66 -15.70
CA PHE A 41 -6.63 11.61 -16.36
C PHE A 41 -5.94 12.44 -17.43
N THR A 42 -4.64 12.69 -17.31
CA THR A 42 -3.84 13.43 -18.31
C THR A 42 -3.26 12.53 -19.41
N GLY A 43 -3.47 11.21 -19.34
CA GLY A 43 -2.95 10.25 -20.31
C GLY A 43 -1.44 10.00 -20.21
N LEU A 44 -0.78 10.41 -19.11
CA LEU A 44 0.65 10.16 -18.86
C LEU A 44 0.92 8.71 -18.39
N ILE A 45 -0.12 7.98 -18.03
CA ILE A 45 -0.09 6.55 -17.69
C ILE A 45 -1.19 5.86 -18.50
N ALA A 46 -0.95 4.61 -18.89
CA ALA A 46 -1.87 3.83 -19.73
C ALA A 46 -3.24 3.55 -19.08
N TYR A 47 -3.33 3.57 -17.75
CA TYR A 47 -4.54 3.27 -16.99
C TYR A 47 -5.33 4.55 -16.74
N SER A 48 -6.60 4.57 -17.13
CA SER A 48 -7.45 5.75 -16.96
C SER A 48 -7.60 6.15 -15.49
N GLY A 49 -7.76 7.45 -15.22
CA GLY A 49 -7.96 7.93 -13.84
C GLY A 49 -9.21 7.32 -13.19
N LEU A 50 -10.23 7.02 -13.98
CA LEU A 50 -11.47 6.42 -13.51
C LEU A 50 -11.29 4.95 -13.10
N SER A 51 -10.60 4.13 -13.91
CA SER A 51 -10.32 2.73 -13.55
C SER A 51 -9.47 2.64 -12.28
N GLN A 52 -8.50 3.55 -12.13
CA GLN A 52 -7.68 3.66 -10.92
C GLN A 52 -8.52 4.00 -9.68
N ILE A 53 -9.43 4.98 -9.75
CA ILE A 53 -10.32 5.33 -8.64
C ILE A 53 -11.16 4.12 -8.24
N PHE A 54 -11.73 3.41 -9.21
CA PHE A 54 -12.56 2.24 -8.93
C PHE A 54 -11.76 1.11 -8.28
N ALA A 55 -10.61 0.75 -8.84
CA ALA A 55 -9.74 -0.29 -8.28
C ALA A 55 -9.29 0.06 -6.84
N LEU A 56 -8.90 1.32 -6.60
CA LEU A 56 -8.48 1.79 -5.28
C LEU A 56 -9.64 1.75 -4.27
N ALA A 57 -10.82 2.25 -4.66
CA ALA A 57 -12.01 2.25 -3.81
C ALA A 57 -12.45 0.81 -3.47
N LEU A 58 -12.44 -0.09 -4.46
CA LEU A 58 -12.77 -1.49 -4.29
C LEU A 58 -11.79 -2.19 -3.33
N ALA A 59 -10.48 -1.99 -3.51
CA ALA A 59 -9.46 -2.56 -2.63
C ALA A 59 -9.61 -2.06 -1.18
N LEU A 60 -9.84 -0.77 -0.97
CA LEU A 60 -10.05 -0.18 0.36
C LEU A 60 -11.32 -0.70 1.01
N LEU A 61 -12.42 -0.74 0.26
CA LEU A 61 -13.71 -1.22 0.76
C LEU A 61 -13.59 -2.67 1.25
N VAL A 62 -13.04 -3.55 0.41
CA VAL A 62 -12.83 -4.97 0.75
C VAL A 62 -11.88 -5.10 1.94
N ALA A 63 -10.75 -4.38 1.93
CA ALA A 63 -9.77 -4.52 3.00
C ALA A 63 -10.30 -4.05 4.36
N LEU A 64 -10.95 -2.88 4.40
CA LEU A 64 -11.45 -2.29 5.64
C LEU A 64 -12.66 -3.05 6.19
N SER A 65 -13.60 -3.44 5.32
CA SER A 65 -14.78 -4.23 5.73
C SER A 65 -14.36 -5.58 6.26
N LEU A 66 -13.49 -6.31 5.55
CA LEU A 66 -13.06 -7.63 5.97
C LEU A 66 -12.21 -7.58 7.25
N ASN A 67 -11.31 -6.60 7.36
CA ASN A 67 -10.52 -6.38 8.57
C ASN A 67 -11.42 -6.08 9.78
N TRP A 68 -12.48 -5.29 9.60
CA TRP A 68 -13.45 -4.98 10.66
C TRP A 68 -14.31 -6.21 11.03
N ILE A 69 -14.85 -6.93 10.05
CA ILE A 69 -15.67 -8.13 10.27
C ILE A 69 -14.87 -9.22 11.00
N ILE A 70 -13.64 -9.51 10.55
CA ILE A 70 -12.81 -10.52 11.21
C ILE A 70 -12.43 -10.07 12.63
N ALA A 71 -12.12 -8.79 12.84
CA ALA A 71 -11.85 -8.25 14.18
C ALA A 71 -13.05 -8.42 15.11
N LEU A 72 -14.27 -8.19 14.60
CA LEU A 72 -15.51 -8.38 15.35
C LEU A 72 -15.72 -9.84 15.74
N ILE A 73 -15.55 -10.77 14.79
CA ILE A 73 -15.74 -12.22 15.00
C ILE A 73 -14.69 -12.78 15.96
N THR A 74 -13.42 -12.42 15.76
CA THR A 74 -12.28 -12.97 16.52
C THR A 74 -12.02 -12.23 17.84
N LYS A 75 -12.64 -11.06 18.04
CA LYS A 75 -12.38 -10.14 19.15
C LYS A 75 -10.91 -9.71 19.26
N ILE A 76 -10.16 -9.79 18.16
CA ILE A 76 -8.77 -9.33 18.08
C ILE A 76 -8.79 -7.86 17.66
N PRO A 77 -8.13 -6.95 18.40
CA PRO A 77 -8.05 -5.55 18.00
C PRO A 77 -7.31 -5.44 16.65
N ALA A 78 -7.94 -4.79 15.67
CA ALA A 78 -7.39 -4.67 14.33
C ALA A 78 -6.97 -3.24 14.01
N ASN A 79 -5.84 -3.10 13.31
CA ASN A 79 -5.33 -1.83 12.85
C ASN A 79 -5.84 -1.51 11.44
N HIS A 80 -6.77 -0.55 11.34
CA HIS A 80 -7.37 -0.11 10.08
C HIS A 80 -6.39 0.62 9.16
N GLU A 81 -5.44 1.40 9.69
CA GLU A 81 -4.40 2.07 8.89
C GLU A 81 -3.54 1.03 8.17
N SER A 82 -3.18 -0.05 8.86
CA SER A 82 -2.45 -1.18 8.28
C SER A 82 -3.24 -1.93 7.20
N ALA A 83 -4.56 -2.10 7.38
CA ALA A 83 -5.41 -2.70 6.36
C ALA A 83 -5.48 -1.81 5.10
N ALA A 84 -5.61 -0.49 5.27
CA ALA A 84 -5.57 0.46 4.17
C ALA A 84 -4.23 0.44 3.43
N ILE A 85 -3.09 0.42 4.14
CA ILE A 85 -1.75 0.28 3.51
C ILE A 85 -1.68 -0.99 2.65
N THR A 86 -2.18 -2.11 3.17
CA THR A 86 -2.21 -3.39 2.45
C THR A 86 -3.00 -3.27 1.15
N ALA A 87 -4.17 -2.62 1.20
CA ALA A 87 -5.01 -2.37 0.03
C ALA A 87 -4.31 -1.50 -1.01
N VAL A 88 -3.71 -0.38 -0.61
CA VAL A 88 -3.06 0.55 -1.56
C VAL A 88 -1.81 -0.07 -2.19
N ILE A 89 -1.05 -0.89 -1.45
CA ILE A 89 0.07 -1.66 -2.03
C ILE A 89 -0.44 -2.65 -3.08
N LEU A 90 -1.50 -3.40 -2.79
CA LEU A 90 -2.08 -4.35 -3.73
C LEU A 90 -2.70 -3.66 -4.95
N PHE A 91 -3.28 -2.48 -4.78
CA PHE A 91 -3.70 -1.62 -5.89
C PHE A 91 -2.53 -1.28 -6.83
N PHE A 92 -1.34 -0.98 -6.31
CA PHE A 92 -0.15 -0.73 -7.11
C PHE A 92 0.51 -1.99 -7.72
N LEU A 93 0.01 -3.17 -7.34
CA LEU A 93 0.43 -4.46 -7.89
C LEU A 93 -0.54 -4.99 -8.96
N ALA A 94 -1.83 -4.70 -8.81
CA ALA A 94 -2.86 -5.13 -9.75
C ALA A 94 -3.05 -4.08 -10.84
N ILE A 95 -3.15 -4.51 -12.09
CA ILE A 95 -3.48 -3.60 -13.20
C ILE A 95 -4.94 -3.14 -13.01
N PRO A 96 -5.22 -1.82 -12.95
CA PRO A 96 -6.58 -1.31 -12.79
C PRO A 96 -7.42 -1.54 -14.05
N GLU A 97 -8.51 -2.29 -13.92
CA GLU A 97 -9.43 -2.59 -15.04
C GLU A 97 -10.65 -1.68 -15.03
N GLU A 98 -11.21 -1.38 -16.21
CA GLU A 98 -12.40 -0.53 -16.34
C GLU A 98 -13.68 -1.20 -15.84
N ASN A 99 -13.80 -2.51 -16.06
CA ASN A 99 -14.91 -3.30 -15.57
C ASN A 99 -14.66 -3.72 -14.11
N ILE A 100 -15.68 -3.54 -13.27
CA ILE A 100 -15.60 -3.89 -11.85
C ILE A 100 -15.32 -5.38 -11.63
N PHE A 101 -15.84 -6.26 -12.49
CA PHE A 101 -15.67 -7.70 -12.38
C PHE A 101 -14.27 -8.16 -12.78
N ASP A 102 -13.58 -7.40 -13.64
CA ASP A 102 -12.23 -7.74 -14.11
C ASP A 102 -11.17 -7.42 -13.05
N ASN A 103 -11.52 -6.63 -12.03
CA ASN A 103 -10.69 -6.39 -10.84
C ASN A 103 -10.71 -7.54 -9.82
N TRP A 104 -11.30 -8.70 -10.15
CA TRP A 104 -11.35 -9.86 -9.25
C TRP A 104 -9.98 -10.33 -8.70
N PRO A 105 -8.83 -10.24 -9.43
CA PRO A 105 -7.54 -10.66 -8.87
C PRO A 105 -7.09 -9.76 -7.72
N LEU A 106 -7.35 -8.44 -7.84
CA LEU A 106 -7.09 -7.46 -6.79
C LEU A 106 -7.94 -7.77 -5.55
N VAL A 107 -9.23 -7.99 -5.74
CA VAL A 107 -10.16 -8.32 -4.64
C VAL A 107 -9.70 -9.60 -3.92
N LEU A 108 -9.39 -10.65 -4.67
CA LEU A 108 -8.99 -11.93 -4.09
C LEU A 108 -7.67 -11.82 -3.33
N ALA A 109 -6.67 -11.13 -3.90
CA ALA A 109 -5.40 -10.89 -3.20
C ALA A 109 -5.58 -10.05 -1.92
N VAL A 110 -6.45 -9.03 -1.95
CA VAL A 110 -6.78 -8.23 -0.75
C VAL A 110 -7.44 -9.08 0.31
N MET A 111 -8.39 -9.95 -0.07
CA MET A 111 -9.04 -10.86 0.87
C MET A 111 -8.04 -11.80 1.53
N ILE A 112 -7.19 -12.47 0.74
CA ILE A 112 -6.16 -13.39 1.24
C ILE A 112 -5.18 -12.64 2.16
N ALA A 113 -4.72 -11.46 1.77
CA ALA A 113 -3.84 -10.62 2.57
C ALA A 113 -4.47 -10.25 3.92
N VAL A 114 -5.73 -9.81 3.93
CA VAL A 114 -6.40 -9.43 5.18
C VAL A 114 -6.64 -10.64 6.07
N ILE A 115 -7.07 -11.77 5.51
CA ILE A 115 -7.27 -13.01 6.28
C ILE A 115 -5.94 -13.49 6.90
N SER A 116 -4.84 -13.41 6.15
CA SER A 116 -3.52 -13.85 6.64
C SER A 116 -3.05 -13.05 7.86
N LYS A 117 -3.52 -11.81 8.05
CA LYS A 117 -3.21 -11.00 9.24
C LYS A 117 -3.75 -11.60 10.53
N PHE A 118 -4.82 -12.41 10.46
CA PHE A 118 -5.45 -13.02 11.63
C PHE A 118 -5.10 -14.51 11.76
N VAL A 119 -4.87 -15.20 10.65
CA VAL A 119 -4.57 -16.63 10.62
C VAL A 119 -3.07 -16.91 10.78
N ILE A 120 -2.20 -16.17 10.08
CA ILE A 120 -0.76 -16.43 10.03
C ILE A 120 -0.04 -15.50 11.01
N VAL A 121 -0.29 -15.73 12.30
CA VAL A 121 0.20 -14.91 13.40
C VAL A 121 1.06 -15.76 14.33
N THR A 122 2.27 -15.28 14.62
CA THR A 122 3.19 -15.90 15.60
C THR A 122 3.54 -14.88 16.66
N LYS A 123 3.45 -15.25 17.94
CA LYS A 123 3.73 -14.35 19.08
C LYS A 123 2.97 -13.00 19.01
N LYS A 124 1.72 -13.02 18.54
CA LYS A 124 0.86 -11.83 18.35
C LYS A 124 1.37 -10.84 17.28
N GLN A 125 2.25 -11.29 16.38
CA GLN A 125 2.77 -10.51 15.25
C GLN A 125 2.53 -11.25 13.93
N HIS A 126 2.32 -10.51 12.85
CA HIS A 126 2.19 -11.10 11.52
C HIS A 126 3.53 -11.75 11.12
N PHE A 127 3.50 -13.03 10.75
CA PHE A 127 4.72 -13.74 10.36
C PHE A 127 5.17 -13.32 8.94
N LEU A 128 4.21 -13.09 8.04
CA LEU A 128 4.46 -12.67 6.66
C LEU A 128 3.96 -11.25 6.42
N ASN A 129 4.56 -10.56 5.44
CA ASN A 129 3.98 -9.33 4.89
C ASN A 129 2.63 -9.69 4.21
N PRO A 130 1.49 -9.16 4.70
CA PRO A 130 0.18 -9.53 4.19
C PRO A 130 -0.01 -9.23 2.70
N ALA A 131 0.43 -8.05 2.23
CA ALA A 131 0.31 -7.67 0.82
C ALA A 131 1.12 -8.62 -0.08
N ALA A 132 2.36 -8.92 0.33
CA ALA A 132 3.20 -9.85 -0.41
C ALA A 132 2.60 -11.27 -0.44
N PHE A 133 2.05 -11.73 0.69
CA PHE A 133 1.39 -13.04 0.77
C PHE A 133 0.14 -13.11 -0.12
N GLY A 134 -0.71 -12.08 -0.09
CA GLY A 134 -1.90 -12.01 -0.96
C GLY A 134 -1.55 -12.06 -2.45
N ALA A 135 -0.53 -11.30 -2.87
CA ALA A 135 -0.07 -11.32 -4.25
C ALA A 135 0.57 -12.68 -4.62
N ALA A 136 1.46 -13.20 -3.77
CA ALA A 136 2.15 -14.47 -4.00
C ALA A 136 1.20 -15.65 -4.09
N ALA A 137 0.10 -15.66 -3.31
CA ALA A 137 -0.88 -16.73 -3.34
C ALA A 137 -1.49 -16.95 -4.73
N LEU A 138 -1.71 -15.88 -5.49
CA LEU A 138 -2.23 -15.96 -6.87
C LEU A 138 -1.10 -16.18 -7.89
N SER A 139 0.07 -15.58 -7.71
CA SER A 139 1.17 -15.70 -8.69
C SER A 139 1.85 -17.07 -8.64
N VAL A 140 2.10 -17.63 -7.46
CA VAL A 140 2.74 -18.95 -7.31
C VAL A 140 1.83 -20.08 -7.81
N THR A 141 0.52 -19.91 -7.71
CA THR A 141 -0.47 -20.88 -8.20
C THR A 141 -0.78 -20.71 -9.70
N GLY A 142 -0.19 -19.72 -10.37
CA GLY A 142 -0.43 -19.43 -11.78
C GLY A 142 -1.79 -18.80 -12.09
N VAL A 143 -2.52 -18.34 -11.06
CA VAL A 143 -3.87 -17.76 -11.20
C VAL A 143 -3.81 -16.34 -11.77
N TYR A 144 -2.87 -15.52 -11.31
CA TYR A 144 -2.68 -14.15 -11.80
C TYR A 144 -1.26 -13.66 -11.55
N THR A 145 -0.71 -12.92 -12.52
CA THR A 145 0.62 -12.30 -12.41
C THR A 145 0.47 -10.82 -12.13
N PHE A 146 0.93 -10.39 -10.95
CA PHE A 146 0.94 -8.98 -10.57
C PHE A 146 2.09 -8.22 -11.24
N SER A 147 1.87 -6.93 -11.48
CA SER A 147 2.84 -6.01 -12.07
C SER A 147 3.05 -4.82 -11.13
N TRP A 148 4.30 -4.47 -10.83
CA TRP A 148 4.63 -3.30 -10.02
C TRP A 148 4.53 -2.01 -10.86
N TRP A 149 3.33 -1.67 -11.28
CA TRP A 149 3.09 -0.63 -12.27
C TRP A 149 3.33 0.78 -11.73
N VAL A 150 3.42 0.94 -10.41
CA VAL A 150 3.93 2.16 -9.75
C VAL A 150 5.37 2.50 -10.16
N GLY A 151 6.12 1.54 -10.73
CA GLY A 151 7.44 1.76 -11.34
C GLY A 151 7.40 2.58 -12.64
N ASN A 152 6.24 3.09 -13.06
CA ASN A 152 6.11 3.98 -14.21
C ASN A 152 6.99 5.24 -14.04
N PRO A 153 7.77 5.65 -15.07
CA PRO A 153 8.64 6.83 -14.99
C PRO A 153 7.93 8.13 -14.56
N THR A 154 6.66 8.30 -14.92
CA THR A 154 5.83 9.46 -14.51
C THR A 154 5.71 9.57 -12.99
N LEU A 155 5.77 8.45 -12.27
CA LEU A 155 5.68 8.41 -10.81
C LEU A 155 7.04 8.41 -10.11
N PHE A 156 8.15 8.46 -10.84
CA PHE A 156 9.48 8.33 -10.25
C PHE A 156 9.79 9.40 -9.21
N ILE A 157 9.58 10.68 -9.55
CA ILE A 157 9.84 11.80 -8.64
C ILE A 157 9.00 11.71 -7.35
N PRO A 158 7.65 11.59 -7.41
CA PRO A 158 6.87 11.45 -6.19
C PRO A 158 7.24 10.17 -5.41
N LEU A 159 7.51 9.05 -6.08
CA LEU A 159 7.93 7.81 -5.45
C LEU A 159 9.23 7.99 -4.63
N VAL A 160 10.25 8.62 -5.22
CA VAL A 160 11.54 8.83 -4.54
C VAL A 160 11.39 9.76 -3.35
N ILE A 161 10.62 10.85 -3.48
CA ILE A 161 10.39 11.80 -2.38
C ILE A 161 9.67 11.10 -1.23
N LEU A 162 8.53 10.46 -1.51
CA LEU A 162 7.69 9.82 -0.49
C LEU A 162 8.37 8.60 0.13
N GLY A 163 9.04 7.79 -0.69
CA GLY A 163 9.87 6.68 -0.22
C GLY A 163 11.00 7.14 0.69
N SER A 164 11.66 8.25 0.37
CA SER A 164 12.70 8.85 1.21
C SER A 164 12.16 9.29 2.58
N LEU A 165 10.96 9.88 2.64
CA LEU A 165 10.32 10.23 3.91
C LEU A 165 10.05 8.99 4.78
N VAL A 166 9.58 7.90 4.17
CA VAL A 166 9.37 6.63 4.89
C VAL A 166 10.71 6.04 5.36
N VAL A 167 11.76 6.07 4.54
CA VAL A 167 13.10 5.61 4.92
C VAL A 167 13.65 6.44 6.07
N MET A 168 13.50 7.78 6.03
CA MET A 168 13.90 8.67 7.13
C MET A 168 13.19 8.34 8.45
N LYS A 169 11.94 7.87 8.40
CA LYS A 169 11.19 7.44 9.58
C LYS A 169 11.70 6.13 10.17
N VAL A 170 12.02 5.16 9.31
CA VAL A 170 12.45 3.82 9.73
C VAL A 170 13.91 3.83 10.18
N ARG A 171 14.75 4.56 9.45
CA ARG A 171 16.19 4.60 9.68
C ARG A 171 16.52 5.64 10.74
N LYS A 172 16.91 5.16 11.92
CA LYS A 172 17.65 5.98 12.88
C LYS A 172 19.09 6.08 12.37
N TRP A 173 19.51 7.26 11.94
CA TRP A 173 20.91 7.53 11.63
C TRP A 173 21.68 7.56 12.96
N VAL A 174 22.23 6.41 13.36
CA VAL A 174 23.18 6.29 14.48
C VAL A 174 24.55 6.78 14.03
#